data_AF-A0AAV6Z3P8-F1
#
_entry.id   AF-A0AAV6Z3P8-F1
#
_cell.length_a   1.000
_cell.length_b   1.000
_cell.length_c   1.000
_cell.angle_alpha   90.00
_cell.angle_beta   90.00
_cell.angle_gamma   90.00
#
_symmetry.space_group_name_H-M   'P 1'
#
loop_
_entity.id
_entity.type
_entity.pdbx_description
1 polymer ?
#
loop_
_entity_poly.entity_id
_entity_poly.type
_entity_poly.pdbx_seq_one_letter_code
_entity_poly.pdbx_strand_id
1 'polypeptide(L)'
;SVKTDITPEYREELKFLLHTALKLTGVFPIVVLTHKTAGSLTATEGIFRDFGVDRIFSFENYTQEDHMKTRGKHEELLKFLCEVIKDVQFRVEKIPRDPVKETAERRKLVLNYIHEADLRAKKREEEKQKAKEKAEREKVLRQQEEARRRQREREEQEQQENLRRIRDEQERIRAVDRARQEAEIQTQLEAQRKKGGKKKFLNLF
;
A
#
# COMPACT_ATOMS: atom_id res chain seq x y z
N SER A 1 -8.77 -20.04 -14.99
CA SER A 1 -8.91 -18.81 -15.78
C SER A 1 -7.87 -17.82 -15.26
N VAL A 2 -6.77 -17.63 -15.98
CA VAL A 2 -5.71 -16.69 -15.55
C VAL A 2 -6.02 -15.36 -16.23
N LYS A 3 -6.59 -14.44 -15.44
CA LYS A 3 -7.01 -13.11 -15.85
C LYS A 3 -5.89 -12.13 -15.49
N THR A 4 -5.12 -11.67 -16.46
CA THR A 4 -4.15 -10.59 -16.23
C THR A 4 -3.97 -9.81 -17.51
N ASP A 5 -4.54 -8.60 -17.54
CA ASP A 5 -4.15 -7.57 -18.49
C ASP A 5 -2.65 -7.29 -18.37
N ILE A 6 -2.02 -6.81 -19.45
CA ILE A 6 -0.61 -6.42 -19.45
C ILE A 6 -0.47 -5.17 -18.57
N THR A 7 -0.06 -5.36 -17.32
CA THR A 7 0.17 -4.27 -16.35
C THR A 7 1.29 -3.35 -16.83
N PRO A 8 1.29 -2.06 -16.43
CA PRO A 8 2.34 -1.11 -16.82
C PRO A 8 3.76 -1.59 -16.49
N GLU A 9 3.93 -2.27 -15.35
CA GLU A 9 5.20 -2.86 -14.94
C GLU A 9 5.66 -3.97 -15.89
N TYR A 10 4.73 -4.85 -16.30
CA TYR A 10 5.00 -5.92 -17.25
C TYR A 10 5.25 -5.39 -18.68
N ARG A 11 4.68 -4.23 -19.04
CA ARG A 11 4.95 -3.56 -20.33
C ARG A 11 6.41 -3.16 -20.48
N GLU A 12 7.00 -2.53 -19.46
CA GLU A 12 8.40 -2.13 -19.51
C GLU A 12 9.35 -3.33 -19.58
N GLU A 13 9.03 -4.41 -18.87
CA GLU A 13 9.79 -5.66 -18.94
C GLU A 13 9.69 -6.32 -20.32
N LEU A 14 8.49 -6.38 -20.92
CA LEU A 14 8.29 -6.87 -22.29
C LEU A 14 9.03 -6.03 -23.33
N LYS A 15 8.95 -4.71 -23.23
CA LYS A 15 9.65 -3.80 -24.15
C LYS A 15 11.16 -4.00 -24.07
N PHE A 16 11.71 -4.12 -22.87
CA PHE A 16 13.12 -4.38 -22.66
C PHE A 16 13.56 -5.74 -23.20
N LEU A 17 12.74 -6.78 -23.04
CA LEU A 17 12.97 -8.11 -23.59
C LEU A 17 13.04 -8.07 -25.13
N LEU A 18 12.03 -7.47 -25.78
CA LEU A 18 11.96 -7.39 -27.25
C LEU A 18 13.15 -6.61 -27.83
N HIS A 19 13.53 -5.50 -27.20
CA HIS A 19 14.70 -4.72 -27.63
C HIS A 19 16.01 -5.50 -27.46
N THR A 20 16.14 -6.23 -26.36
CA THR A 20 17.31 -7.09 -26.12
C THR A 20 17.37 -8.24 -27.13
N ALA A 21 16.24 -8.87 -27.44
CA ALA A 21 16.16 -9.94 -28.44
C ALA A 21 16.59 -9.44 -29.84
N LEU A 22 16.13 -8.26 -30.24
CA LEU A 22 16.55 -7.61 -31.48
C LEU A 22 18.06 -7.34 -31.50
N LYS A 23 18.61 -6.78 -30.42
CA LYS A 23 20.07 -6.53 -30.31
C LYS A 23 20.91 -7.81 -30.37
N LEU A 24 20.43 -8.89 -29.75
CA LEU A 24 21.15 -10.17 -29.69
C LEU A 24 21.13 -10.92 -31.02
N THR A 25 20.00 -10.88 -31.70
CA THR A 25 19.76 -11.71 -32.89
C THR A 25 19.93 -10.93 -34.20
N GLY A 26 19.81 -9.61 -34.16
CA GLY A 26 19.67 -8.76 -35.35
C GLY A 26 18.36 -9.01 -36.11
N VAL A 27 17.42 -9.73 -35.51
CA VAL A 27 16.13 -10.12 -36.11
C VAL A 27 15.01 -9.43 -35.36
N PHE A 28 14.09 -8.81 -36.08
CA PHE A 28 12.89 -8.23 -35.50
C PHE A 28 12.01 -9.34 -34.89
N PRO A 29 11.63 -9.21 -33.61
CA PRO A 29 10.82 -10.23 -32.96
C PRO A 29 9.45 -10.35 -33.64
N ILE A 30 8.99 -11.59 -33.82
CA ILE A 30 7.65 -11.91 -34.32
C ILE A 30 6.80 -12.24 -33.11
N VAL A 31 5.66 -11.56 -32.95
CA VAL A 31 4.75 -11.81 -31.82
C VAL A 31 3.54 -12.58 -32.31
N VAL A 32 3.24 -13.68 -31.62
CA VAL A 32 2.05 -14.49 -31.88
C VAL A 32 1.11 -14.36 -30.70
N LEU A 33 -0.04 -13.75 -30.92
CA LEU A 33 -1.11 -13.57 -29.95
C LEU A 33 -2.11 -14.72 -30.10
N THR A 34 -2.41 -15.42 -29.00
CA THR A 34 -3.41 -16.48 -28.99
C THR A 34 -4.59 -16.08 -28.12
N HIS A 35 -5.81 -16.41 -28.55
CA HIS A 35 -7.09 -15.96 -27.98
C HIS A 35 -7.39 -16.54 -26.57
N LYS A 36 -6.37 -16.97 -25.81
CA LYS A 36 -6.49 -17.19 -24.36
C LYS A 36 -6.42 -15.88 -23.59
N THR A 37 -6.04 -14.79 -24.26
CA THR A 37 -6.08 -13.44 -23.69
C THR A 37 -7.53 -12.96 -23.62
N ALA A 38 -8.16 -13.09 -22.45
CA ALA A 38 -9.35 -12.32 -22.14
C ALA A 38 -8.95 -10.84 -22.06
N GLY A 39 -9.17 -10.11 -23.16
CA GLY A 39 -8.80 -8.71 -23.36
C GLY A 39 -9.05 -8.28 -24.80
N SER A 40 -9.03 -6.99 -25.08
CA SER A 40 -9.14 -6.50 -26.46
C SER A 40 -7.87 -6.86 -27.23
N LEU A 41 -7.96 -7.83 -28.15
CA LEU A 41 -6.87 -8.22 -29.05
C LEU A 41 -6.26 -7.00 -29.74
N THR A 42 -7.10 -6.08 -30.20
CA THR A 42 -6.69 -4.81 -30.82
C THR A 42 -5.84 -3.94 -29.87
N ALA A 43 -6.19 -3.89 -28.58
CA ALA A 43 -5.40 -3.16 -27.60
C ALA A 43 -4.04 -3.83 -27.36
N THR A 44 -4.00 -5.16 -27.31
CA THR A 44 -2.74 -5.92 -27.18
C THR A 44 -1.85 -5.77 -28.42
N GLU A 45 -2.43 -5.83 -29.61
CA GLU A 45 -1.71 -5.56 -30.87
C GLU A 45 -1.12 -4.15 -30.88
N GLY A 46 -1.89 -3.14 -30.44
CA GLY A 46 -1.41 -1.76 -30.30
C GLY A 46 -0.18 -1.65 -29.39
N ILE A 47 -0.20 -2.31 -28.24
CA ILE A 47 0.94 -2.31 -27.29
C ILE A 47 2.21 -2.87 -27.96
N PHE A 48 2.11 -3.98 -28.69
CA PHE A 48 3.28 -4.56 -29.35
C PHE A 48 3.77 -3.70 -30.53
N ARG A 49 2.87 -3.03 -31.26
CA ARG A 49 3.27 -2.05 -32.28
C ARG A 49 4.02 -0.88 -31.67
N ASP A 50 3.58 -0.36 -30.53
CA ASP A 50 4.26 0.72 -29.80
C ASP A 50 5.66 0.31 -29.30
N PHE A 51 5.91 -0.99 -29.15
CA PHE A 51 7.23 -1.54 -28.85
C PHE A 51 8.12 -1.71 -30.08
N GLY A 52 7.63 -1.41 -31.29
CA GLY A 52 8.35 -1.58 -32.55
C GLY A 52 8.32 -2.99 -33.11
N VAL A 53 7.29 -3.79 -32.77
CA VAL A 53 7.09 -5.11 -33.37
C VAL A 53 6.41 -4.95 -34.72
N ASP A 54 7.12 -5.30 -35.79
CA ASP A 54 6.62 -5.17 -37.17
C ASP A 54 5.59 -6.25 -37.55
N ARG A 55 5.75 -7.46 -37.01
CA ARG A 55 4.94 -8.63 -37.38
C ARG A 55 4.23 -9.21 -36.17
N ILE A 56 2.91 -9.04 -36.14
CA ILE A 56 2.02 -9.56 -35.11
C ILE A 56 0.98 -10.46 -35.78
N PHE A 57 0.88 -11.70 -35.33
CA PHE A 57 -0.12 -12.66 -35.80
C PHE A 57 -1.09 -12.98 -34.68
N SER A 58 -2.39 -12.88 -34.94
CA SER A 58 -3.43 -13.17 -33.96
C SER A 58 -4.22 -14.43 -34.34
N PHE A 59 -4.27 -15.39 -33.42
CA PHE A 59 -4.93 -16.69 -33.60
C PHE A 59 -5.98 -16.96 -32.55
N GLU A 60 -7.09 -17.54 -32.99
CA GLU A 60 -8.06 -18.20 -32.12
C GLU A 60 -7.47 -19.54 -31.64
N ASN A 61 -7.66 -19.86 -30.37
CA ASN A 61 -7.12 -21.10 -29.83
C ASN A 61 -7.78 -22.30 -30.47
N TYR A 62 -6.99 -23.31 -30.79
CA TYR A 62 -7.48 -24.68 -30.87
C TYR A 62 -8.00 -25.09 -29.49
N THR A 63 -9.32 -25.21 -29.33
CA THR A 63 -9.89 -25.96 -28.20
C THR A 63 -9.92 -27.45 -28.56
N GLN A 64 -10.08 -28.35 -27.59
CA GLN A 64 -10.28 -29.77 -27.90
C GLN A 64 -11.57 -30.03 -28.69
N GLU A 65 -12.50 -29.08 -28.70
CA GLU A 65 -13.79 -29.16 -29.40
C GLU A 65 -13.70 -28.54 -30.80
N ASP A 66 -12.71 -27.67 -31.04
CA ASP A 66 -12.52 -26.91 -32.27
C ASP A 66 -11.37 -27.51 -33.10
N HIS A 67 -11.64 -28.69 -33.67
CA HIS A 67 -10.76 -29.36 -34.64
C HIS A 67 -10.87 -28.77 -36.06
N MET A 68 -11.68 -27.73 -36.25
CA MET A 68 -11.88 -27.12 -37.55
C MET A 68 -10.68 -26.23 -37.88
N LYS A 69 -9.79 -26.77 -38.72
CA LYS A 69 -8.75 -26.01 -39.44
C LYS A 69 -9.31 -24.65 -39.87
N THR A 70 -8.91 -23.57 -39.22
CA THR A 70 -9.30 -22.21 -39.62
C THR A 70 -8.57 -21.90 -40.94
N ARG A 71 -9.21 -22.23 -42.06
CA ARG A 71 -8.71 -21.99 -43.42
C ARG A 71 -8.51 -20.48 -43.63
N GLY A 72 -7.27 -20.03 -43.78
CA GLY A 72 -6.93 -18.64 -44.12
C GLY A 72 -5.81 -18.05 -43.26
N LYS A 73 -6.10 -17.65 -42.02
CA LYS A 73 -5.16 -16.89 -41.16
C LYS A 73 -3.89 -17.65 -40.77
N HIS A 74 -3.99 -18.97 -40.56
CA HIS A 74 -2.83 -19.83 -40.30
C HIS A 74 -1.92 -19.97 -41.53
N GLU A 75 -2.48 -19.86 -42.73
CA GLU A 75 -1.70 -19.98 -43.98
C GLU A 75 -0.77 -18.79 -44.17
N GLU A 76 -1.17 -17.58 -43.76
CA GLU A 76 -0.34 -16.38 -43.82
C GLU A 76 0.90 -16.49 -42.92
N LEU A 77 0.73 -16.95 -41.67
CA LEU A 77 1.86 -17.22 -40.79
C LEU A 77 2.76 -18.32 -41.35
N LEU A 78 2.19 -19.43 -41.83
CA LEU A 78 2.99 -20.52 -42.38
C LEU A 78 3.78 -20.08 -43.61
N LYS A 79 3.17 -19.30 -44.52
CA LYS A 79 3.87 -18.69 -45.66
C LYS A 79 4.99 -17.77 -45.20
N PHE A 80 4.70 -16.90 -44.24
CA PHE A 80 5.70 -16.01 -43.68
C PHE A 80 6.87 -16.77 -43.03
N LEU A 81 6.61 -17.81 -42.24
CA LEU A 81 7.66 -18.66 -41.66
C LEU A 81 8.49 -19.35 -42.73
N CYS A 82 7.87 -19.84 -43.80
CA CYS A 82 8.59 -20.39 -44.95
C CYS A 82 9.49 -19.36 -45.64
N GLU A 83 9.03 -18.11 -45.80
CA GLU A 83 9.84 -17.02 -46.35
C GLU A 83 11.01 -16.67 -45.43
N VAL A 84 10.78 -16.55 -44.12
CA VAL A 84 11.82 -16.28 -43.12
C VAL A 84 12.90 -17.36 -43.15
N ILE A 85 12.54 -18.64 -43.24
CA ILE A 85 13.52 -19.74 -43.31
C ILE A 85 14.41 -19.61 -44.55
N LYS A 86 13.83 -19.26 -45.71
CA LYS A 86 14.59 -19.02 -46.95
C LYS A 86 15.54 -17.84 -46.81
N ASP A 87 15.08 -16.76 -46.18
CA ASP A 87 15.88 -15.56 -45.93
C ASP A 87 17.04 -15.81 -44.95
N VAL A 88 16.81 -16.65 -43.93
CA VAL A 88 17.86 -17.09 -42.99
C VAL A 88 18.91 -17.93 -43.71
N GLN A 89 18.49 -18.90 -44.54
CA GLN A 89 19.42 -19.70 -45.36
C GLN A 89 20.29 -18.79 -46.25
N PHE A 90 19.68 -17.80 -46.92
CA PHE A 90 20.41 -16.83 -47.73
C PHE A 90 21.43 -16.01 -46.93
N ARG A 91 21.07 -15.51 -45.74
CA ARG A 91 21.98 -14.74 -44.88
C ARG A 91 23.13 -15.57 -44.33
N VAL A 92 22.89 -16.85 -44.03
CA VAL A 92 23.93 -17.79 -43.57
C VAL A 92 24.92 -18.11 -44.68
N GLU A 93 24.45 -18.22 -45.93
CA GLU A 93 25.31 -18.59 -47.07
C GLU A 93 26.08 -17.41 -47.68
N LYS A 94 25.52 -16.18 -47.68
CA LYS A 94 26.08 -15.06 -48.45
C LYS A 94 26.76 -13.95 -47.67
N ILE A 95 26.59 -13.86 -46.35
CA ILE A 95 27.20 -12.80 -45.55
C ILE A 95 28.39 -13.41 -44.79
N PRO A 96 29.64 -12.99 -45.07
CA PRO A 96 30.78 -13.38 -44.26
C PRO A 96 30.56 -12.85 -42.85
N ARG A 97 30.25 -13.75 -41.92
CA ARG A 97 30.16 -13.45 -40.49
C ARG A 97 31.41 -13.97 -39.80
N ASP A 98 31.89 -13.22 -38.82
CA ASP A 98 32.87 -13.72 -37.86
C ASP A 98 32.10 -14.31 -36.67
N PRO A 99 31.92 -15.66 -36.62
CA PRO A 99 31.14 -16.30 -35.57
C PRO A 99 31.76 -16.10 -34.18
N VAL A 100 33.08 -15.89 -34.09
CA VAL A 100 33.77 -15.69 -32.81
C VAL A 100 33.43 -14.32 -32.25
N LYS A 101 33.52 -13.27 -33.09
CA LYS A 101 33.18 -11.90 -32.69
C LYS A 101 31.70 -11.76 -32.34
N GLU A 102 30.80 -12.30 -33.15
CA GLU A 102 29.36 -12.28 -32.85
C GLU A 102 29.04 -13.02 -31.55
N THR A 103 29.67 -14.17 -31.31
CA THR A 103 29.45 -14.92 -30.07
C THR A 103 29.93 -14.13 -28.85
N ALA A 104 31.08 -13.45 -28.95
CA ALA A 104 31.60 -12.60 -27.88
C ALA A 104 30.66 -11.41 -27.59
N GLU A 105 30.15 -10.74 -28.63
CA GLU A 105 29.20 -9.63 -28.49
C GLU A 105 27.87 -10.09 -27.89
N ARG A 106 27.33 -11.23 -28.33
CA ARG A 106 26.12 -11.83 -27.75
C ARG A 106 26.30 -12.21 -26.28
N ARG A 107 27.43 -12.82 -25.93
CA ARG A 107 27.76 -13.14 -24.51
C ARG A 107 27.80 -11.88 -23.66
N LYS A 108 28.44 -10.81 -24.15
CA LYS A 108 28.50 -9.52 -23.45
C LYS A 108 27.10 -8.93 -23.22
N LEU A 109 26.24 -8.97 -24.24
CA LEU A 109 24.86 -8.49 -24.12
C LEU A 109 24.05 -9.30 -23.09
N VAL A 110 24.17 -10.63 -23.09
CA VAL A 110 23.48 -11.49 -22.11
C VAL A 110 23.96 -11.20 -20.69
N LEU A 111 25.28 -11.08 -20.48
CA LEU A 111 25.84 -10.76 -19.17
C LEU A 111 25.37 -9.38 -18.67
N ASN A 112 25.34 -8.38 -19.56
CA ASN A 112 24.83 -7.05 -19.23
C ASN A 112 23.35 -7.08 -18.86
N TYR A 113 22.53 -7.84 -19.61
CA TYR A 113 21.10 -8.00 -19.32
C TYR A 113 20.87 -8.59 -17.93
N ILE A 114 21.58 -9.67 -17.59
CA ILE A 114 21.49 -10.32 -16.26
C ILE A 114 21.90 -9.33 -15.17
N HIS A 115 23.02 -8.64 -15.38
CA HIS A 115 23.52 -7.64 -14.43
C HIS A 115 22.51 -6.50 -14.19
N GLU A 116 21.92 -5.95 -15.26
CA GLU A 116 20.90 -4.89 -15.14
C GLU A 116 19.61 -5.40 -14.48
N ALA A 117 19.22 -6.65 -14.72
CA ALA A 117 18.10 -7.28 -14.03
C ALA A 117 18.38 -7.39 -12.53
N ASP A 118 19.57 -7.83 -12.13
CA ASP A 118 19.98 -7.93 -10.73
C ASP A 118 20.02 -6.57 -10.04
N LEU A 119 20.55 -5.54 -10.71
CA LEU A 119 20.56 -4.17 -10.19
C LEU A 119 19.14 -3.64 -9.96
N ARG A 120 18.22 -3.88 -10.89
CA ARG A 120 16.81 -3.50 -10.73
C ARG A 120 16.14 -4.26 -9.60
N ALA A 121 16.43 -5.55 -9.43
CA ALA A 121 15.91 -6.34 -8.33
C ALA A 121 16.38 -5.80 -6.97
N LYS A 122 17.69 -5.54 -6.82
CA LYS A 122 18.25 -4.94 -5.60
C LYS A 122 17.64 -3.59 -5.28
N LYS A 123 17.50 -2.70 -6.27
CA LYS A 123 16.87 -1.39 -6.07
C LYS A 123 15.42 -1.51 -5.59
N ARG A 124 14.64 -2.44 -6.18
CA ARG A 124 13.26 -2.72 -5.74
C ARG A 124 13.21 -3.24 -4.29
N GLU A 125 14.17 -4.07 -3.87
CA GLU A 125 14.28 -4.53 -2.48
C GLU A 125 14.61 -3.39 -1.51
N GLU A 126 15.57 -2.54 -1.86
CA GLU A 126 15.93 -1.36 -1.04
C GLU A 126 14.75 -0.39 -0.87
N GLU A 127 13.99 -0.14 -1.93
CA GLU A 127 12.80 0.70 -1.89
C GLU A 127 11.72 0.10 -0.97
N LYS A 128 11.50 -1.22 -1.05
CA LYS A 128 10.58 -1.93 -0.14
C LYS A 128 11.05 -1.87 1.31
N GLN A 129 12.36 -2.00 1.57
CA GLN A 129 12.94 -1.90 2.89
C GLN A 129 12.70 -0.50 3.49
N LYS A 130 13.01 0.55 2.72
CA LYS A 130 12.80 1.95 3.14
C LYS A 130 11.33 2.26 3.40
N ALA A 131 10.42 1.73 2.58
CA ALA A 131 8.98 1.89 2.78
C ALA A 131 8.51 1.22 4.08
N LYS A 132 9.00 0.01 4.39
CA LYS A 132 8.71 -0.69 5.64
C LYS A 132 9.22 0.07 6.86
N GLU A 133 10.47 0.52 6.83
CA GLU A 133 11.05 1.31 7.93
C GLU A 133 10.29 2.62 8.17
N LYS A 134 9.89 3.31 7.10
CA LYS A 134 9.09 4.54 7.20
C LYS A 134 7.72 4.26 7.83
N ALA A 135 7.05 3.20 7.40
CA ALA A 135 5.75 2.80 7.95
C ALA A 135 5.84 2.39 9.43
N GLU A 136 6.92 1.73 9.82
CA GLU A 136 7.16 1.34 11.22
C GLU A 136 7.45 2.55 12.09
N ARG A 137 8.31 3.48 11.64
CA ARG A 137 8.56 4.76 12.34
C ARG A 137 7.27 5.56 12.53
N GLU A 138 6.42 5.61 11.52
CA GLU A 138 5.14 6.30 11.60
C GLU A 138 4.19 5.65 12.62
N LYS A 139 4.13 4.30 12.67
CA LYS A 139 3.34 3.58 13.68
C LYS A 139 3.84 3.87 15.09
N VAL A 140 5.15 3.85 15.32
CA VAL A 140 5.74 4.17 16.63
C VAL A 140 5.40 5.61 17.03
N LEU A 141 5.48 6.56 16.10
CA LEU A 141 5.13 7.96 16.37
C LEU A 141 3.67 8.11 16.79
N ARG A 142 2.74 7.46 16.08
CA ARG A 142 1.30 7.44 16.43
C ARG A 142 1.05 6.82 17.80
N GLN A 143 1.73 5.72 18.13
CA GLN A 143 1.61 5.09 19.45
C GLN A 143 2.14 5.99 20.57
N GLN A 144 3.25 6.69 20.36
CA GLN A 144 3.79 7.64 21.33
C GLN A 144 2.84 8.83 21.54
N GLU A 145 2.26 9.35 20.46
CA GLU A 145 1.30 10.46 20.54
C GLU A 145 0.01 10.04 21.27
N GLU A 146 -0.50 8.85 20.98
CA GLU A 146 -1.67 8.30 21.68
C GLU A 146 -1.38 8.05 23.18
N ALA A 147 -0.20 7.52 23.51
CA ALA A 147 0.23 7.34 24.89
C ALA A 147 0.31 8.69 25.64
N ARG A 148 0.88 9.73 25.01
CA ARG A 148 0.94 11.08 25.58
C ARG A 148 -0.46 11.66 25.79
N ARG A 149 -1.38 11.44 24.84
CA ARG A 149 -2.76 11.89 24.98
C ARG A 149 -3.46 11.23 26.16
N ARG A 150 -3.35 9.90 26.29
CA ARG A 150 -3.89 9.14 27.42
C ARG A 150 -3.29 9.58 28.76
N GLN A 151 -2.01 9.95 28.79
CA GLN A 151 -1.38 10.47 29.99
C GLN A 151 -1.96 11.82 30.41
N ARG A 152 -2.13 12.76 29.47
CA ARG A 152 -2.78 14.06 29.75
C ARG A 152 -4.21 13.89 30.25
N GLU A 153 -4.98 13.00 29.63
CA GLU A 153 -6.36 12.71 30.05
C GLU A 153 -6.41 12.16 31.51
N ARG A 154 -5.43 11.33 31.90
CA ARG A 154 -5.32 10.85 33.29
C ARG A 154 -4.94 11.96 34.26
N GLU A 155 -3.96 12.78 33.90
CA GLU A 155 -3.51 13.92 34.72
C GLU A 155 -4.66 14.94 34.91
N GLU A 156 -5.45 15.22 33.87
CA GLU A 156 -6.63 16.07 33.95
C GLU A 156 -7.73 15.48 34.84
N GLN A 157 -7.98 14.17 34.75
CA GLN A 157 -8.94 13.48 35.63
C GLN A 157 -8.50 13.54 37.10
N GLU A 158 -7.23 13.29 37.39
CA GLU A 158 -6.68 13.35 38.74
C GLU A 158 -6.74 14.77 39.31
N GLN A 159 -6.43 15.79 38.49
CA GLN A 159 -6.59 17.19 38.88
C GLN A 159 -8.05 17.53 39.19
N GLN A 160 -9.00 17.10 38.36
CA GLN A 160 -10.43 17.31 38.62
C GLN A 160 -10.89 16.62 39.90
N GLU A 161 -10.42 15.39 40.16
CA GLU A 161 -10.77 14.66 41.37
C GLU A 161 -10.20 15.34 42.62
N ASN A 162 -8.93 15.78 42.58
CA ASN A 162 -8.33 16.55 43.66
C ASN A 162 -9.09 17.85 43.95
N LEU A 163 -9.51 18.58 42.91
CA LEU A 163 -10.32 19.78 43.07
C LEU A 163 -11.69 19.48 43.70
N ARG A 164 -12.32 18.35 43.36
CA ARG A 164 -13.56 17.90 44.00
C ARG A 164 -13.34 17.59 45.48
N ARG A 165 -12.28 16.84 45.82
CA ARG A 165 -11.93 16.54 47.21
C ARG A 165 -11.70 17.80 48.04
N ILE A 166 -10.99 18.79 47.49
CA ILE A 166 -10.76 20.09 48.15
C ILE A 166 -12.09 20.81 48.38
N ARG A 167 -12.98 20.82 47.39
CA ARG A 167 -14.31 21.45 47.50
C ARG A 167 -15.16 20.79 48.59
N ASP A 168 -15.25 19.46 48.56
CA ASP A 168 -16.03 18.68 49.52
C ASP A 168 -15.51 18.90 50.95
N GLU A 169 -14.19 18.97 51.12
CA GLU A 169 -13.56 19.25 52.42
C GLU A 169 -13.88 20.68 52.90
N GLN A 170 -13.83 21.68 52.02
CA GLN A 170 -14.24 23.04 52.36
C GLN A 170 -15.72 23.13 52.75
N GLU A 171 -16.59 22.37 52.09
CA GLU A 171 -18.02 22.31 52.45
C GLU A 171 -18.25 21.64 53.80
N ARG A 172 -17.49 20.58 54.13
CA ARG A 172 -17.51 19.95 55.46
C ARG A 172 -17.09 20.93 56.54
N ILE A 173 -16.00 21.66 56.35
CA ILE A 173 -15.54 22.68 57.30
C ILE A 173 -16.64 23.73 57.51
N ARG A 174 -17.22 24.27 56.43
CA ARG A 174 -18.32 25.24 56.52
C ARG A 174 -19.58 24.68 57.18
N ALA A 175 -19.89 23.40 57.02
CA ALA A 175 -21.02 22.76 57.68
C ALA A 175 -20.79 22.63 59.20
N VAL A 176 -19.58 22.25 59.61
CA VAL A 176 -19.18 22.19 61.02
C VAL A 176 -19.24 23.58 61.66
N ASP A 177 -18.73 24.61 60.98
CA ASP A 177 -18.78 26.00 61.47
C ASP A 177 -20.22 26.50 61.63
N ARG A 178 -21.10 26.20 60.66
CA ARG A 178 -22.54 26.53 60.75
C ARG A 178 -23.22 25.83 61.92
N ALA A 179 -22.98 24.53 62.09
CA ALA A 179 -23.54 23.77 63.21
C ALA A 179 -23.08 24.33 64.57
N ARG A 180 -21.81 24.76 64.66
CA ARG A 180 -21.27 25.42 65.86
C ARG A 180 -21.96 26.76 66.15
N GLN A 181 -22.15 27.59 65.13
CA GLN A 181 -22.88 28.86 65.27
C GLN A 181 -24.35 28.64 65.67
N GLU A 182 -25.03 27.66 65.07
CA GLU A 182 -26.40 27.30 65.43
C GLU A 182 -26.51 26.80 66.87
N ALA A 183 -25.56 25.98 67.32
CA ALA A 183 -25.49 25.52 68.71
C ALA A 183 -25.24 26.67 69.69
N GLU A 184 -24.37 27.63 69.34
CA GLU A 184 -24.14 28.84 70.15
C GLU A 184 -25.41 29.69 70.25
N ILE A 185 -26.13 29.90 69.14
CA ILE A 185 -27.41 30.64 69.11
C ILE A 185 -28.48 29.92 69.95
N GLN A 186 -28.60 28.60 69.84
CA GLN A 186 -29.54 27.82 70.65
C GLN A 186 -29.22 27.92 72.14
N THR A 187 -27.94 27.84 72.51
CA THR A 187 -27.50 27.98 73.91
C THR A 187 -27.83 29.37 74.45
N GLN A 188 -27.67 30.42 73.64
CA GLN A 188 -28.06 31.79 74.02
C GLN A 188 -29.58 31.94 74.17
N LEU A 189 -30.38 31.36 73.27
CA LEU A 189 -31.84 31.37 73.35
C LEU A 189 -32.37 30.63 74.58
N GLU A 190 -31.78 29.48 74.93
CA GLU A 190 -32.12 28.75 76.15
C GLU A 190 -31.75 29.52 77.42
N ALA A 191 -30.59 30.18 77.43
CA ALA A 191 -30.19 31.06 78.52
C ALA A 191 -31.15 32.24 78.69
N GLN A 192 -31.66 32.80 77.59
CA GLN A 192 -32.69 33.86 77.63
C GLN A 192 -34.06 33.34 78.11
N ARG A 193 -34.49 32.14 77.70
CA ARG A 193 -35.72 31.49 78.20
C ARG A 193 -35.68 31.24 79.72
N LYS A 194 -34.53 30.80 80.26
CA LYS A 194 -34.34 30.61 81.71
C LYS A 194 -34.35 31.95 82.48
N LYS A 195 -33.93 33.06 81.86
CA LYS A 195 -34.04 34.41 82.44
C LYS A 195 -35.48 34.98 82.37
N GLY A 196 -36.25 34.63 81.33
CA GLY A 196 -37.68 35.01 81.22
C GLY A 196 -38.61 34.25 82.16
N GLY A 197 -38.31 32.97 82.45
CA GLY A 197 -39.10 32.14 83.38
C GLY A 197 -39.08 32.61 84.83
N LYS A 198 -38.01 33.28 85.29
CA LYS A 198 -37.93 33.85 86.64
C LYS A 198 -38.77 35.12 86.85
N LYS A 199 -39.15 35.84 85.79
CA LYS A 199 -40.01 37.04 85.91
C LYS A 199 -41.51 36.73 86.01
N LYS A 200 -41.97 35.55 85.58
CA LYS A 200 -43.39 35.16 85.71
C LYS A 200 -43.75 34.61 87.10
N PHE A 201 -42.77 34.21 87.91
CA PHE A 201 -43.00 33.73 89.28
C PHE A 201 -42.96 34.83 90.36
N LEU A 202 -42.63 36.08 90.02
CA LEU A 202 -42.55 37.19 90.97
C LEU A 202 -43.78 38.13 90.98
N ASN A 203 -44.87 37.78 90.26
CA ASN A 203 -46.14 38.54 90.26
C ASN A 203 -47.31 37.73 90.86
N LEU A 204 -47.03 36.80 91.76
CA LEU A 204 -48.03 36.06 92.53
C LEU A 204 -47.52 35.89 93.97
N PHE A 205 -47.30 37.00 94.67
CA PHE A 205 -47.34 37.11 96.13
C PHE A 205 -47.56 38.57 96.50
#